data_AF-A0A848WMV4-F1
#
_entry.id   AF-A0A848WMV4-F1
#
_cell.length_a   1.000
_cell.length_b   1.000
_cell.length_c   1.000
_cell.angle_alpha   90.00
_cell.angle_beta   90.00
_cell.angle_gamma   90.00
#
_symmetry.space_group_name_H-M   'P 1'
#
loop_
_entity.id
_entity.type
_entity.pdbx_description
1 polymer ?
#
loop_
_entity_poly.entity_id
_entity_poly.type
_entity_poly.pdbx_seq_one_letter_code
_entity_poly.pdbx_strand_id
1 'polypeptide(L)'
;MQKLHPKVIDLTLDRMGRCLEAVGNPHLAVPPVIHVAGTNGKGSVQAMIRAGLEAVGQTVHAYTSPHLARFHERIRVAGDLISEQELTQILDEVYAANGGETITYFEITTVAAFLAFAKTKADWTLLEVGLGGRHDATNVIDDPRLTIITTV
;
A
#
# COMPACT_ATOMS: atom_id res chain seq x y z
N MET A 1 12.26 18.73 -2.17
CA MET A 1 11.42 17.53 -2.38
C MET A 1 11.58 16.89 -3.78
N GLN A 2 11.86 17.61 -4.88
CA GLN A 2 12.03 17.00 -6.22
C GLN A 2 13.47 16.53 -6.59
N LYS A 3 14.47 16.73 -5.73
CA LYS A 3 15.89 16.46 -6.07
C LYS A 3 16.40 15.05 -5.72
N LEU A 4 15.54 14.14 -5.25
CA LEU A 4 15.96 12.85 -4.67
C LEU A 4 15.48 11.59 -5.43
N HIS A 5 14.93 11.69 -6.64
CA HIS A 5 14.42 10.52 -7.36
C HIS A 5 15.05 10.36 -8.77
N PRO A 6 16.13 9.58 -8.90
CA PRO A 6 16.64 9.17 -10.20
C PRO A 6 15.76 8.05 -10.78
N LYS A 7 15.25 8.24 -12.01
CA LYS A 7 14.33 7.38 -12.80
C LYS A 7 12.91 7.24 -12.22
N VAL A 8 11.91 7.54 -13.06
CA VAL A 8 10.47 7.57 -12.71
C VAL A 8 9.94 6.18 -12.29
N ILE A 9 10.59 5.10 -12.72
CA ILE A 9 10.23 3.71 -12.41
C ILE A 9 11.52 2.90 -12.28
N ASP A 10 11.79 2.35 -11.09
CA ASP A 10 12.88 1.42 -10.80
C ASP A 10 12.29 0.21 -10.07
N LEU A 11 12.14 -0.89 -10.80
CA LEU A 11 11.45 -2.10 -10.36
C LEU A 11 12.40 -3.06 -9.65
N THR A 12 12.94 -2.62 -8.51
CA THR A 12 13.76 -3.44 -7.62
C THR A 12 13.19 -3.37 -6.20
N LEU A 13 13.15 -4.49 -5.48
CA LEU A 13 12.53 -4.56 -4.14
C LEU A 13 13.52 -4.36 -2.99
N ASP A 14 14.83 -4.34 -3.25
CA ASP A 14 15.86 -4.30 -2.22
C ASP A 14 15.77 -3.03 -1.35
N ARG A 15 15.50 -1.86 -1.96
CA ARG A 15 15.33 -0.59 -1.25
C ARG A 15 14.13 -0.64 -0.30
N MET A 16 13.01 -1.14 -0.82
CA MET A 16 11.79 -1.29 -0.05
C MET A 16 11.96 -2.30 1.08
N GLY A 17 12.59 -3.45 0.82
CA GLY A 17 12.86 -4.48 1.82
C GLY A 17 13.64 -3.92 3.02
N ARG A 18 14.71 -3.17 2.77
CA ARG A 18 15.45 -2.47 3.84
C ARG A 18 14.59 -1.47 4.61
N CYS A 19 13.75 -0.70 3.91
CA CYS A 19 12.90 0.29 4.56
C CYS A 19 11.80 -0.38 5.41
N LEU A 20 11.20 -1.48 4.93
CA LEU A 20 10.26 -2.30 5.70
C LEU A 20 10.91 -2.85 6.97
N GLU A 21 12.14 -3.38 6.85
CA GLU A 21 12.90 -3.89 8.00
C GLU A 21 13.15 -2.77 9.02
N ALA A 22 13.53 -1.58 8.56
CA ALA A 22 13.79 -0.42 9.42
C ALA A 22 12.56 0.05 10.21
N VAL A 23 11.34 -0.16 9.70
CA VAL A 23 10.08 0.13 10.41
C VAL A 23 9.46 -1.10 11.08
N GLY A 24 10.22 -2.19 11.25
CA GLY A 24 9.80 -3.38 11.99
C GLY A 24 8.91 -4.35 11.22
N ASN A 25 9.01 -4.39 9.90
CA ASN A 25 8.28 -5.28 9.00
C ASN A 25 6.74 -5.25 9.16
N PRO A 26 6.10 -4.06 9.05
CA PRO A 26 4.66 -3.92 9.30
C PRO A 26 3.79 -4.70 8.31
N HIS A 27 4.30 -4.97 7.11
CA HIS A 27 3.63 -5.79 6.09
C HIS A 27 3.36 -7.24 6.56
N LEU A 28 4.06 -7.74 7.58
CA LEU A 28 3.82 -9.06 8.17
C LEU A 28 2.71 -9.05 9.23
N ALA A 29 2.32 -7.88 9.71
CA ALA A 29 1.31 -7.69 10.75
C ALA A 29 -0.04 -7.20 10.22
N VAL A 30 -0.18 -7.03 8.90
CA VAL A 30 -1.45 -6.61 8.30
C VAL A 30 -2.49 -7.75 8.33
N PRO A 31 -3.79 -7.41 8.37
CA PRO A 31 -4.87 -8.39 8.22
C PRO A 31 -4.79 -9.17 6.90
N PRO A 32 -5.50 -10.31 6.76
CA PRO A 32 -5.53 -11.12 5.55
C PRO A 32 -5.66 -10.28 4.27
N VAL A 33 -4.78 -10.53 3.30
CA VAL A 33 -4.63 -9.70 2.10
C VAL A 33 -5.37 -10.29 0.92
N ILE A 34 -6.11 -9.44 0.19
CA ILE A 34 -6.56 -9.69 -1.19
C ILE A 34 -5.74 -8.79 -2.11
N HIS A 35 -4.95 -9.39 -2.98
CA HIS A 35 -4.00 -8.69 -3.85
C HIS A 35 -4.52 -8.63 -5.28
N VAL A 36 -4.62 -7.42 -5.85
CA VAL A 36 -5.30 -7.19 -7.13
C VAL A 36 -4.30 -6.61 -8.15
N ALA A 37 -4.03 -7.37 -9.20
CA ALA A 37 -3.19 -6.99 -10.32
C ALA A 37 -3.98 -7.00 -11.65
N GLY A 38 -3.35 -6.50 -12.72
CA GLY A 38 -3.93 -6.44 -14.06
C GLY A 38 -3.82 -5.06 -14.72
N THR A 39 -4.13 -5.02 -16.01
CA THR A 39 -4.03 -3.82 -16.85
C THR A 39 -5.14 -2.82 -16.51
N ASN A 40 -6.41 -3.25 -16.51
CA ASN A 40 -7.58 -2.39 -16.25
C ASN A 40 -8.48 -2.99 -15.16
N GLY A 41 -9.26 -2.13 -14.50
CA GLY A 41 -10.31 -2.55 -13.57
C GLY A 41 -9.87 -2.94 -12.15
N LYS A 42 -8.57 -2.89 -11.82
CA LYS A 42 -8.05 -3.17 -10.47
C LYS A 42 -8.78 -2.37 -9.38
N GLY A 43 -8.74 -1.04 -9.47
CA GLY A 43 -9.43 -0.15 -8.53
C GLY A 43 -10.96 -0.40 -8.46
N SER A 44 -11.62 -0.71 -9.57
CA SER A 44 -13.06 -1.02 -9.58
C SER A 44 -13.38 -2.34 -8.87
N VAL A 45 -12.61 -3.40 -9.15
CA VAL A 45 -12.75 -4.70 -8.48
C VAL A 45 -12.49 -4.55 -6.99
N GLN A 46 -11.41 -3.85 -6.61
CA GLN A 46 -11.10 -3.56 -5.22
C GLN A 46 -12.24 -2.79 -4.54
N ALA A 47 -12.82 -1.78 -5.19
CA ALA A 47 -13.94 -1.02 -4.64
C ALA A 47 -15.20 -1.89 -4.44
N MET A 48 -15.50 -2.80 -5.37
CA MET A 48 -16.63 -3.74 -5.25
C MET A 48 -16.42 -4.74 -4.10
N ILE A 49 -15.22 -5.31 -3.97
CA ILE A 49 -14.87 -6.21 -2.87
C ILE A 49 -14.99 -5.48 -1.54
N ARG A 50 -14.41 -4.28 -1.43
CA ARG A 50 -14.50 -3.44 -0.23
C ARG A 50 -15.95 -3.20 0.18
N ALA A 51 -16.79 -2.77 -0.76
CA ALA A 51 -18.19 -2.51 -0.50
C ALA A 51 -18.94 -3.76 -0.02
N GLY A 52 -18.65 -4.93 -0.58
CA GLY A 52 -19.24 -6.20 -0.15
C GLY A 52 -18.83 -6.62 1.26
N LEU A 53 -17.54 -6.49 1.60
CA LEU A 53 -17.01 -6.79 2.94
C LEU A 53 -17.56 -5.82 3.99
N GLU A 54 -17.55 -4.51 3.70
CA GLU A 54 -18.09 -3.49 4.58
C GLU A 54 -19.62 -3.64 4.79
N ALA A 55 -20.36 -4.06 3.76
CA ALA A 55 -21.80 -4.30 3.85
C ALA A 55 -22.18 -5.43 4.81
N VAL A 56 -21.26 -6.36 5.09
CA VAL A 56 -21.46 -7.43 6.10
C VAL A 56 -20.81 -7.09 7.45
N GLY A 57 -20.45 -5.82 7.67
CA GLY A 57 -19.93 -5.32 8.93
C GLY A 57 -18.44 -5.56 9.17
N GLN A 58 -17.69 -5.97 8.14
CA GLN A 58 -16.24 -6.12 8.23
C GLN A 58 -15.52 -4.80 7.96
N THR A 59 -14.42 -4.59 8.66
CA THR A 59 -13.54 -3.43 8.53
C THR A 59 -12.43 -3.72 7.53
N VAL A 60 -12.13 -2.77 6.66
CA VAL A 60 -11.25 -3.01 5.50
C VAL A 60 -10.21 -1.89 5.35
N HIS A 61 -8.94 -2.28 5.32
CA HIS A 61 -7.87 -1.43 4.80
C HIS A 61 -7.86 -1.50 3.27
N ALA A 62 -7.56 -0.40 2.59
CA ALA A 62 -7.40 -0.41 1.13
C ALA A 62 -6.26 0.48 0.67
N TYR A 63 -5.45 -0.05 -0.25
CA TYR A 63 -4.40 0.67 -0.95
C TYR A 63 -4.73 0.75 -2.45
N THR A 64 -4.83 1.95 -3.02
CA THR A 64 -5.14 2.20 -4.44
C THR A 64 -4.07 3.06 -5.11
N SER A 65 -3.95 2.93 -6.44
CA SER A 65 -3.19 3.90 -7.23
C SER A 65 -3.64 3.97 -8.70
N PRO A 66 -3.52 5.14 -9.36
CA PRO A 66 -3.19 6.46 -8.80
C PRO A 66 -4.37 7.06 -8.00
N HIS A 67 -4.19 8.28 -7.49
CA HIS A 67 -5.29 9.09 -6.93
C HIS A 67 -5.85 10.03 -8.00
N LEU A 68 -7.06 10.55 -7.78
CA LEU A 68 -7.72 11.48 -8.69
C LEU A 68 -7.42 12.94 -8.35
N ALA A 69 -7.64 13.34 -7.09
CA ALA A 69 -7.48 14.74 -6.67
C ALA A 69 -6.52 14.91 -5.50
N ARG A 70 -6.57 14.00 -4.52
CA ARG A 70 -5.79 14.11 -3.28
C ARG A 70 -5.01 12.83 -3.02
N PHE A 71 -3.76 12.97 -2.61
CA PHE A 71 -2.87 11.84 -2.39
C PHE A 71 -3.39 10.84 -1.35
N HIS A 72 -4.04 11.31 -0.28
CA HIS A 72 -4.60 10.45 0.76
C HIS A 72 -5.74 9.55 0.26
N GLU A 73 -6.29 9.77 -0.94
CA GLU A 73 -7.24 8.84 -1.58
C GLU A 73 -6.67 7.44 -1.79
N ARG A 74 -5.33 7.33 -1.83
CA ARG A 74 -4.61 6.06 -2.01
C ARG A 74 -4.72 5.13 -0.82
N ILE A 75 -5.03 5.63 0.37
CA ILE A 75 -4.93 4.87 1.62
C ILE A 75 -6.23 5.02 2.40
N ARG A 76 -6.92 3.90 2.58
CA ARG A 76 -8.03 3.78 3.53
C ARG A 76 -7.62 2.91 4.70
N VAL A 77 -7.81 3.42 5.90
CA VAL A 77 -7.53 2.72 7.15
C VAL A 77 -8.87 2.43 7.83
N ALA A 78 -9.20 1.14 7.99
CA ALA A 78 -10.44 0.65 8.59
C ALA A 78 -11.73 1.29 8.00
N GLY A 79 -11.78 1.45 6.67
CA GLY A 79 -12.92 1.99 5.91
C GLY A 79 -12.80 3.47 5.54
N ASP A 80 -12.12 4.27 6.36
CA ASP A 80 -12.00 5.71 6.18
C ASP A 80 -10.73 6.12 5.44
N LEU A 81 -10.78 7.24 4.71
CA LEU A 81 -9.57 7.83 4.14
C LEU A 81 -8.62 8.24 5.26
N ILE A 82 -7.33 7.90 5.14
CA ILE A 82 -6.33 8.37 6.09
C ILE A 82 -6.34 9.91 6.12
N SER A 83 -6.27 10.48 7.32
CA SER A 83 -6.21 11.94 7.45
C SER A 83 -4.85 12.46 6.97
N GLU A 84 -4.80 13.73 6.53
CA GLU A 84 -3.53 14.36 6.12
C GLU A 84 -2.52 14.39 7.28
N GLN A 85 -3.00 14.65 8.49
CA GLN A 85 -2.18 14.66 9.70
C GLN A 85 -1.59 13.28 9.99
N GLU A 86 -2.41 12.24 9.98
CA GLU A 86 -1.96 10.87 10.23
C GLU A 86 -1.01 10.38 9.14
N LEU A 87 -1.32 10.65 7.87
CA LEU A 87 -0.44 10.32 6.75
C LEU A 87 0.91 11.01 6.86
N THR A 88 0.93 12.28 7.27
CA THR A 88 2.18 13.04 7.49
C THR A 88 3.00 12.41 8.61
N GLN A 89 2.37 12.11 9.75
CA GLN A 89 3.04 11.47 10.89
C GLN A 89 3.65 10.11 10.51
N ILE A 90 2.90 9.28 9.79
CA ILE A 90 3.38 7.98 9.34
C ILE A 90 4.52 8.12 8.34
N LEU A 91 4.41 9.06 7.37
CA LEU A 91 5.48 9.31 6.42
C LEU A 91 6.76 9.83 7.09
N ASP A 92 6.64 10.70 8.09
CA ASP A 92 7.78 11.20 8.86
C ASP A 92 8.49 10.07 9.62
N GLU A 93 7.73 9.14 10.19
CA GLU A 93 8.27 7.95 10.87
C GLU A 93 9.03 7.04 9.88
N VAL A 94 8.43 6.74 8.73
CA VAL A 94 9.09 5.95 7.68
C VAL A 94 10.33 6.66 7.15
N TYR A 95 10.25 7.98 6.93
CA TYR A 95 11.36 8.77 6.41
C TYR A 95 12.54 8.80 7.40
N ALA A 96 12.25 8.96 8.69
CA ALA A 96 13.25 8.92 9.75
C ALA A 96 13.90 7.53 9.84
N ALA A 97 13.10 6.45 9.81
CA ALA A 97 13.59 5.08 9.83
C ALA A 97 14.44 4.71 8.60
N ASN A 98 14.09 5.24 7.43
CA ASN A 98 14.86 5.06 6.19
C ASN A 98 16.25 5.72 6.23
N GLY A 99 16.53 6.63 7.17
CA GLY A 99 17.89 7.09 7.46
C GLY A 99 18.60 7.83 6.32
N GLY A 100 17.86 8.44 5.39
CA GLY A 100 18.42 9.15 4.22
C GLY A 100 18.84 8.25 3.06
N GLU A 101 18.57 6.94 3.13
CA GLU A 101 18.77 6.01 2.03
C GLU A 101 17.87 6.32 0.83
N THR A 102 18.29 5.89 -0.36
CA THR A 102 17.47 6.09 -1.56
C THR A 102 16.22 5.22 -1.51
N ILE A 103 15.06 5.84 -1.77
CA ILE A 103 13.76 5.17 -1.88
C ILE A 103 12.88 5.95 -2.87
N THR A 104 12.10 5.24 -3.68
CA THR A 104 11.18 5.87 -4.62
C THR A 104 9.93 6.36 -3.88
N TYR A 105 9.22 7.29 -4.51
CA TYR A 105 7.94 7.77 -4.01
C TYR A 105 6.90 6.65 -3.82
N PHE A 106 6.86 5.68 -4.75
CA PHE A 106 5.91 4.57 -4.65
C PHE A 106 6.30 3.61 -3.52
N GLU A 107 7.58 3.29 -3.38
CA GLU A 107 8.09 2.43 -2.29
C GLU A 107 7.79 3.05 -0.92
N ILE A 108 8.18 4.29 -0.66
CA ILE A 108 8.00 4.91 0.67
C ILE A 108 6.52 5.06 1.04
N THR A 109 5.67 5.37 0.05
CA THR A 109 4.22 5.45 0.25
C THR A 109 3.63 4.07 0.58
N THR A 110 4.12 3.01 -0.06
CA THR A 110 3.65 1.65 0.20
C THR A 110 4.08 1.19 1.60
N VAL A 111 5.32 1.50 2.02
CA VAL A 111 5.78 1.25 3.40
C VAL A 111 4.92 2.01 4.41
N ALA A 112 4.60 3.27 4.15
CA ALA A 112 3.71 4.07 4.98
C ALA A 112 2.29 3.47 5.08
N ALA A 113 1.73 3.00 3.97
CA ALA A 113 0.43 2.32 3.99
C ALA A 113 0.47 1.06 4.88
N PHE A 114 1.49 0.21 4.73
CA PHE A 114 1.64 -0.97 5.59
C PHE A 114 1.80 -0.60 7.06
N LEU A 115 2.57 0.44 7.38
CA LEU A 115 2.74 0.91 8.75
C LEU A 115 1.42 1.41 9.36
N ALA A 116 0.63 2.16 8.60
CA ALA A 116 -0.71 2.59 9.03
C ALA A 116 -1.66 1.39 9.24
N PHE A 117 -1.64 0.41 8.33
CA PHE A 117 -2.46 -0.80 8.42
C PHE A 117 -2.08 -1.68 9.61
N ALA A 118 -0.80 -1.80 9.94
CA ALA A 118 -0.34 -2.55 11.10
C ALA A 118 -0.72 -1.90 12.44
N LYS A 119 -0.86 -0.57 12.48
CA LYS A 119 -1.24 0.20 13.69
C LYS A 119 -2.73 0.19 13.97
N THR A 120 -3.57 -0.10 12.98
CA THR A 120 -5.03 -0.05 13.11
C THR A 120 -5.66 -1.40 12.79
N LYS A 121 -6.51 -1.91 13.68
CA LYS A 121 -7.20 -3.19 13.46
C LYS A 121 -8.17 -3.08 12.28
N ALA A 122 -8.13 -4.08 11.41
CA ALA A 122 -9.16 -4.33 10.42
C ALA A 122 -9.31 -5.85 10.18
N ASP A 123 -10.39 -6.26 9.52
CA ASP A 123 -10.63 -7.66 9.17
C ASP A 123 -9.90 -8.06 7.88
N TRP A 124 -9.70 -7.11 6.96
CA TRP A 124 -9.10 -7.35 5.64
C TRP A 124 -8.19 -6.22 5.18
N THR A 125 -7.24 -6.57 4.31
CA THR A 125 -6.45 -5.61 3.54
C THR A 125 -6.64 -5.85 2.05
N LEU A 126 -7.08 -4.82 1.32
CA LEU A 126 -7.12 -4.85 -0.14
C LEU A 126 -5.93 -4.08 -0.70
N LEU A 127 -5.16 -4.74 -1.56
CA LEU A 127 -3.90 -4.21 -2.06
C LEU A 127 -3.93 -4.17 -3.60
N GLU A 128 -3.98 -2.98 -4.18
CA GLU A 128 -3.85 -2.78 -5.62
C GLU A 128 -2.39 -2.69 -6.03
N VAL A 129 -1.97 -3.53 -6.98
CA VAL A 129 -0.65 -3.45 -7.63
C VAL A 129 -0.52 -2.14 -8.40
N GLY A 130 0.57 -1.41 -8.20
CA GLY A 130 0.86 -0.18 -8.95
C GLY A 130 1.21 -0.45 -10.42
N LEU A 131 2.21 -1.30 -10.65
CA LEU A 131 2.67 -1.65 -11.99
C LEU A 131 3.13 -3.11 -12.10
N GLY A 132 2.54 -3.85 -13.03
CA GLY A 132 2.94 -5.22 -13.33
C GLY A 132 2.54 -6.21 -12.22
N GLY A 133 3.47 -6.49 -11.30
CA GLY A 133 3.24 -7.44 -10.20
C GLY A 133 4.54 -7.91 -9.54
N ARG A 134 5.35 -8.73 -10.22
CA ARG A 134 6.54 -9.40 -9.63
C ARG A 134 7.51 -8.48 -8.89
N HIS A 135 7.70 -7.27 -9.40
CA HIS A 135 8.62 -6.28 -8.85
C HIS A 135 7.90 -5.02 -8.35
N ASP A 136 6.58 -5.13 -8.14
CA ASP A 136 5.79 -4.04 -7.57
C ASP A 136 6.00 -3.99 -6.05
N ALA A 137 6.02 -2.79 -5.48
CA ALA A 137 6.18 -2.56 -4.05
C ALA A 137 5.15 -3.34 -3.20
N THR A 138 3.97 -3.61 -3.75
CA THR A 138 2.94 -4.38 -3.05
C THR A 138 3.21 -5.89 -3.00
N ASN A 139 4.14 -6.40 -3.81
CA ASN A 139 4.48 -7.82 -3.90
C ASN A 139 5.50 -8.25 -2.83
N VAL A 140 5.24 -7.85 -1.58
CA VAL A 140 6.00 -8.21 -0.37
C VAL A 140 5.17 -9.06 0.59
N ILE A 141 3.98 -9.48 0.16
CA ILE A 141 3.09 -10.36 0.93
C ILE A 141 3.30 -11.79 0.41
N ASP A 142 3.87 -12.66 1.24
CA ASP A 142 4.22 -14.03 0.86
C ASP A 142 3.00 -14.96 0.67
N ASP A 143 1.96 -14.78 1.48
CA ASP A 143 0.74 -15.61 1.48
C ASP A 143 -0.54 -14.76 1.41
N PRO A 144 -0.85 -14.14 0.26
CA PRO A 144 -2.12 -13.44 0.08
C PRO A 144 -3.27 -14.46 0.10
N ARG A 145 -4.34 -14.14 0.84
CA ARG A 145 -5.51 -15.04 0.96
C ARG A 145 -6.21 -15.27 -0.38
N LEU A 146 -6.12 -14.28 -1.27
CA LEU A 146 -6.60 -14.32 -2.64
C LEU A 146 -5.75 -13.37 -3.50
N THR A 147 -5.30 -13.84 -4.66
CA THR A 147 -4.72 -12.99 -5.71
C THR A 147 -5.67 -12.93 -6.90
N ILE A 148 -5.94 -11.73 -7.40
CA ILE A 148 -6.82 -11.48 -8.53
C ILE A 148 -6.01 -10.87 -9.66
N ILE A 149 -6.10 -11.45 -10.85
CA ILE A 149 -5.67 -10.81 -12.09
C ILE A 149 -6.93 -10.37 -12.82
N THR A 150 -7.11 -9.07 -13.06
CA THR A 150 -8.30 -8.55 -13.73
C THR A 150 -8.27 -8.81 -15.24
N THR A 151 -7.94 -7.81 -16.05
CA THR A 151 -7.69 -7.98 -17.49
C THR A 151 -6.20 -7.92 -17.76
N VAL A 152 -5.73 -8.62 -18.79
CA VAL A 152 -4.34 -8.57 -19.27
C VAL A 152 -4.33 -7.88 -20.62
#